data_AF-U6SRC0-F1
#
_entry.id   AF-U6SRC0-F1
#
_cell.length_a   1.000
_cell.length_b   1.000
_cell.length_c   1.000
_cell.angle_alpha   90.00
_cell.angle_beta   90.00
_cell.angle_gamma   90.00
#
_symmetry.space_group_name_H-M   'P 1'
#
loop_
_entity.id
_entity.type
_entity.pdbx_description
1 polymer ?
#
loop_
_entity_poly.entity_id
_entity_poly.type
_entity_poly.pdbx_seq_one_letter_code
_entity_poly.pdbx_strand_id
1 'polypeptide(L)' 'MTKLVYRGLKYGEVDMEVELLVDIQNDWVEITHTNEVSQVMNRSTGKYIQVNRNSLKCEVV' A
#
# COMPACT_ATOMS: atom_id res chain seq x y z
N MET A 1 -10.64 16.29 -1.87
CA MET A 1 -10.87 14.91 -2.32
C MET A 1 -10.03 14.04 -1.41
N THR A 2 -10.67 13.26 -0.53
CA THR A 2 -9.99 12.55 0.56
C THR A 2 -9.23 11.35 0.02
N LYS A 3 -7.96 11.22 0.34
CA LYS A 3 -7.12 10.11 -0.11
C LYS A 3 -6.67 9.26 1.07
N LEU A 4 -6.41 7.98 0.80
CA LEU A 4 -5.62 7.14 1.69
C LEU A 4 -4.21 7.02 1.12
N VAL A 5 -3.21 7.12 2.00
CA VAL A 5 -1.81 6.86 1.70
C VAL A 5 -1.44 5.54 2.36
N TYR A 6 -1.09 4.55 1.55
CA TYR A 6 -0.44 3.34 2.04
C TYR A 6 1.05 3.49 1.83
N ARG A 7 1.85 3.25 2.87
CA ARG A 7 3.32 3.31 2.79
C ARG A 7 3.99 2.25 3.62
N GLY A 8 5.24 1.91 3.28
CA GLY A 8 6.05 0.99 4.06
C GLY A 8 7.38 0.68 3.38
N LEU A 9 8.19 -0.15 4.05
CA LEU A 9 9.49 -0.58 3.54
C LEU A 9 9.29 -1.67 2.49
N LYS A 10 9.81 -1.47 1.28
CA LYS A 10 9.69 -2.38 0.15
C LYS A 10 10.23 -3.76 0.51
N TYR A 11 9.46 -4.79 0.21
CA TYR A 11 9.91 -6.16 0.42
C TYR A 11 11.05 -6.51 -0.55
N GLY A 12 12.15 -7.06 -0.03
CA GLY A 12 13.32 -7.47 -0.83
C GLY A 12 14.34 -6.38 -1.14
N GLU A 13 14.10 -5.12 -0.73
CA GLU A 13 15.08 -4.03 -0.83
C GLU A 13 15.36 -3.44 0.55
N VAL A 14 16.60 -3.02 0.78
CA VAL A 14 17.03 -2.46 2.06
C VAL A 14 16.70 -0.97 2.08
N ASP A 15 15.96 -0.54 3.12
CA ASP A 15 15.66 0.86 3.44
C ASP A 15 14.96 1.69 2.34
N MET A 16 14.32 1.06 1.37
CA MET A 16 13.49 1.76 0.38
C MET A 16 12.05 1.87 0.88
N GLU A 17 11.56 3.09 1.11
CA GLU A 17 10.13 3.34 1.35
C GLU A 17 9.37 3.46 0.03
N VAL A 18 8.21 2.82 -0.05
CA VAL A 18 7.28 2.91 -1.19
C VAL A 18 5.90 3.31 -0.71
N GLU A 19 5.17 4.03 -1.55
CA GLU A 19 3.81 4.48 -1.24
C GLU A 19 2.83 4.25 -2.39
N LEU A 20 1.54 4.15 -2.03
CA LEU A 20 0.41 4.10 -2.95
C LEU A 20 -0.69 5.03 -2.44
N LEU A 21 -1.00 6.04 -3.25
CA LEU A 21 -2.13 6.93 -3.06
C LEU A 21 -3.38 6.34 -3.71
N VAL A 22 -4.48 6.35 -2.97
CA VAL A 22 -5.79 5.89 -3.45
C VAL A 22 -6.86 6.90 -3.08
N ASP A 23 -7.85 7.05 -3.94
CA ASP A 23 -9.03 7.85 -3.68
C ASP A 23 -10.07 7.05 -2.88
N ILE A 24 -10.49 7.54 -1.71
CA ILE A 24 -11.40 6.77 -0.84
C ILE A 24 -12.81 6.60 -1.43
N GLN A 25 -13.22 7.47 -2.35
CA GLN A 25 -14.57 7.46 -2.92
C GLN A 25 -14.63 6.75 -4.27
N ASN A 26 -13.52 6.74 -5.02
CA ASN A 26 -13.49 6.30 -6.41
C ASN A 26 -12.66 5.03 -6.64
N ASP A 27 -11.74 4.69 -5.73
CA ASP A 27 -10.86 3.54 -5.92
C ASP A 27 -11.32 2.31 -5.14
N TRP A 28 -11.19 1.15 -5.77
CA TRP A 28 -11.29 -0.14 -5.09
C TRP A 28 -9.88 -0.60 -4.68
N VAL A 29 -9.67 -0.73 -3.38
CA VAL A 29 -8.42 -1.22 -2.80
C VAL A 29 -8.57 -2.62 -2.27
N GLU A 30 -7.59 -3.47 -2.56
CA GLU A 30 -7.44 -4.80 -1.97
C GLU A 30 -6.11 -4.87 -1.22
N ILE A 31 -6.15 -5.43 -0.01
CA ILE A 31 -4.96 -5.63 0.81
C ILE A 31 -4.85 -7.11 1.16
N THR A 32 -3.70 -7.69 0.82
CA THR A 32 -3.39 -9.11 1.07
C THR A 32 -2.19 -9.21 1.99
N HIS A 33 -2.27 -10.09 2.97
CA HIS A 33 -1.24 -10.27 3.99
C HIS A 33 -0.75 -11.72 4.03
N THR A 34 0.57 -11.87 4.15
CA THR A 34 1.24 -13.11 4.54
C THR A 34 2.02 -12.89 5.84
N ASN A 35 2.77 -13.89 6.28
CA ASN A 35 3.62 -13.77 7.47
C ASN A 35 4.74 -12.75 7.31
N GLU A 36 5.19 -12.49 6.07
CA GLU A 36 6.38 -11.66 5.79
C GLU A 36 6.01 -10.37 5.05
N VAL A 37 4.89 -10.38 4.32
CA VAL A 37 4.58 -9.36 3.32
C VAL A 37 3.17 -8.81 3.49
N SER A 38 3.00 -7.53 3.17
CA SER A 38 1.72 -6.94 2.83
C SER A 38 1.74 -6.39 1.41
N GLN A 39 0.75 -6.75 0.62
CA GLN A 39 0.53 -6.18 -0.70
C GLN A 39 -0.72 -5.32 -0.66
N VAL A 40 -0.62 -4.09 -1.16
CA VAL A 40 -1.75 -3.18 -1.36
C VAL A 40 -1.91 -2.97 -2.86
N MET A 41 -3.09 -3.27 -3.40
CA MET A 41 -3.42 -3.17 -4.81
C MET A 41 -4.60 -2.22 -4.98
N ASN A 42 -4.43 -1.17 -5.78
CA ASN A 42 -5.53 -0.39 -6.31
C ASN A 42 -6.07 -1.12 -7.55
N ARG A 43 -7.20 -1.80 -7.40
CA ARG A 43 -7.87 -2.56 -8.47
C ARG A 43 -8.37 -1.67 -9.60
N SER A 44 -8.69 -0.41 -9.33
CA SER A 44 -9.15 0.56 -10.34
C SER A 44 -8.02 0.98 -11.29
N THR A 45 -6.79 1.11 -10.79
CA THR A 45 -5.64 1.59 -11.60
C THR A 45 -4.62 0.52 -11.96
N GLY A 46 -4.69 -0.66 -11.34
CA GLY A 46 -3.70 -1.73 -11.51
C GLY A 46 -2.39 -1.51 -10.76
N LYS A 47 -2.25 -0.41 -10.01
CA LYS A 47 -1.04 -0.10 -9.25
C LYS A 47 -1.02 -0.86 -7.93
N TYR A 48 0.16 -1.33 -7.53
CA TYR A 48 0.35 -1.97 -6.24
C TYR A 48 1.70 -1.62 -5.60
N ILE A 49 1.75 -1.79 -4.28
CA ILE A 49 3.00 -1.84 -3.51
C ILE A 49 3.07 -3.17 -2.75
N GLN A 50 4.29 -3.63 -2.53
CA GLN A 50 4.59 -4.79 -1.71
C GLN A 50 5.62 -4.40 -0.66
N VAL A 51 5.25 -4.50 0.61
CA VAL A 51 6.06 -4.03 1.75
C VAL A 51 6.23 -5.13 2.80
N ASN A 52 7.28 -5.00 3.63
CA ASN A 52 7.45 -5.84 4.81
C ASN A 52 6.20 -5.74 5.70
N ARG A 53 5.68 -6.87 6.17
CA ARG A 53 4.41 -6.97 6.92
C ARG A 53 4.29 -5.96 8.05
N ASN A 54 5.38 -5.77 8.79
CA ASN A 54 5.41 -4.95 10.01
C ASN A 54 5.65 -3.45 9.72
N SER A 55 5.84 -3.08 8.45
CA SER A 55 6.13 -1.71 8.02
C SER A 55 4.94 -0.99 7.40
N LEU A 56 3.86 -1.70 7.05
CA LEU A 56 2.70 -1.11 6.39
C LEU A 56 1.99 -0.11 7.32
N LYS A 57 1.84 1.12 6.85
CA LYS A 57 1.04 2.18 7.47
C LYS A 57 -0.01 2.68 6.49
N CYS A 58 -1.16 3.11 7.02
CA CYS A 58 -2.25 3.73 6.27
C CYS A 58 -2.65 5.03 6.97
N GLU A 59 -2.70 6.13 6.21
CA GLU A 59 -3.05 7.46 6.70
C GLU A 59 -4.06 8.13 5.76
N VAL A 60 -4.95 8.97 6.30
CA VAL A 60 -5.88 9.78 5.53
C VAL A 60 -5.23 11.14 5.25
N VAL A 61 -5.26 11.61 4.00
CA VAL A 61 -4.75 12.92 3.57
C VAL A 61 -5.75 13.72 2.74
#